data_AF-A0A945ZM92-F1
#
_entry.id   AF-A0A945ZM92-F1
#
_cell.length_a   1.000
_cell.length_b   1.000
_cell.length_c   1.000
_cell.angle_alpha   90.00
_cell.angle_beta   90.00
_cell.angle_gamma   90.00
#
_symmetry.space_group_name_H-M   'P 1'
#
loop_
_entity.id
_entity.type
_entity.pdbx_description
1 polymer ?
#
loop_
_entity_poly.entity_id
_entity_poly.type
_entity_poly.pdbx_seq_one_letter_code
_entity_poly.pdbx_strand_id
1 'polypeptide(L)'
;MPTNSAKIRIIVGAQWGDEGKGKITDFFAGESDYVVRFHGGNNAGHTIIVDGNTFKLHLIPSGIVYGEPMSIIGNGVVVDPKALLDEIAYVKDKGINPKLMVSDRAHVIMPYHIVMDGALSGHQGNLAAGSTRRGIAPVYADKMFRNGIRMIDLLEPDVFREKLEKGYAFCKGIIEKTLNQSLDISMDEIFDTYSDYGQKLKTYIHDTSVVLYKAHKSGKSILFEGAQGISLDVDHGVYPYTTSSNTAAGHISTGTGVSFRDIDRIIGVTKA
;
A
#
# COMPACT_ATOMS: atom_id res chain seq x y z
N MET A 1 -5.93 5.97 38.42
CA MET A 1 -5.83 6.86 37.24
C MET A 1 -6.65 6.22 36.14
N PRO A 2 -7.54 6.93 35.43
CA PRO A 2 -8.19 6.34 34.27
C PRO A 2 -7.09 6.08 33.25
N THR A 3 -6.85 4.81 32.96
CA THR A 3 -5.96 4.38 31.90
C THR A 3 -6.55 4.91 30.60
N ASN A 4 -5.96 5.97 30.04
CA ASN A 4 -6.34 6.44 28.72
C ASN A 4 -5.86 5.35 27.74
N SER A 5 -6.71 4.36 27.46
CA SER A 5 -6.39 3.29 26.53
C SER A 5 -6.14 3.91 25.16
N ALA A 6 -5.06 3.51 24.50
CA ALA A 6 -4.78 3.89 23.12
C ALA A 6 -6.04 3.60 22.30
N LYS A 7 -6.63 4.62 21.66
CA LYS A 7 -7.83 4.44 20.82
C LYS A 7 -7.39 3.92 19.46
N ILE A 8 -7.50 2.61 19.26
CA ILE A 8 -7.21 1.94 18.00
C ILE A 8 -8.50 1.62 17.26
N ARG A 9 -8.65 2.22 16.08
CA ARG A 9 -9.83 2.09 15.23
C ARG A 9 -9.47 1.57 13.85
N ILE A 10 -10.38 0.82 13.24
CA ILE A 10 -10.24 0.31 11.88
C ILE A 10 -11.45 0.72 11.07
N ILE A 11 -11.22 1.21 9.86
CA ILE A 11 -12.26 1.46 8.86
C ILE A 11 -12.06 0.49 7.70
N VAL A 12 -13.08 -0.31 7.40
CA VAL A 12 -13.08 -1.27 6.29
C VAL A 12 -14.34 -1.13 5.45
N GLY A 13 -14.24 -1.49 4.16
CA GLY A 13 -15.36 -1.50 3.24
C GLY A 13 -16.11 -2.81 3.38
N ALA A 14 -17.43 -2.75 3.55
CA ALA A 14 -18.27 -3.93 3.71
C ALA A 14 -18.87 -4.43 2.38
N GLN A 15 -18.49 -3.85 1.23
CA GLN A 15 -18.97 -4.20 -0.11
C GLN A 15 -17.78 -4.28 -1.10
N TRP A 16 -17.84 -3.60 -2.25
CA TRP A 16 -16.85 -3.69 -3.36
C TRP A 16 -15.84 -2.54 -3.45
N GLY A 17 -15.75 -1.64 -2.47
CA GLY A 17 -14.67 -0.65 -2.42
C GLY A 17 -15.03 0.82 -2.66
N ASP A 18 -16.29 1.14 -2.97
CA ASP A 18 -16.78 2.52 -3.20
C ASP A 18 -17.88 2.94 -2.19
N GLU A 19 -17.78 2.46 -0.95
CA GLU A 19 -18.78 2.68 0.09
C GLU A 19 -18.71 4.07 0.74
N GLY A 20 -17.74 4.90 0.33
CA GLY A 20 -17.49 6.21 0.93
C GLY A 20 -16.61 6.16 2.18
N LYS A 21 -15.77 5.12 2.34
CA LYS A 21 -14.79 4.99 3.43
C LYS A 21 -14.00 6.27 3.66
N GLY A 22 -13.57 6.93 2.59
CA GLY A 22 -12.79 8.17 2.66
C GLY A 22 -13.44 9.24 3.56
N LYS A 23 -14.76 9.42 3.52
CA LYS A 23 -15.48 10.39 4.37
C LYS A 23 -15.45 10.01 5.85
N ILE A 24 -15.51 8.71 6.14
CA ILE A 24 -15.45 8.19 7.51
C ILE A 24 -14.01 8.28 8.02
N THR A 25 -13.02 7.94 7.18
CA THR A 25 -11.61 8.09 7.52
C THR A 25 -11.27 9.54 7.80
N ASP A 26 -11.75 10.45 6.96
CA ASP A 26 -11.59 11.89 7.12
C ASP A 26 -12.05 12.37 8.51
N PHE A 27 -13.28 11.99 8.90
CA PHE A 27 -13.85 12.34 10.20
C PHE A 27 -12.98 11.89 11.39
N PHE A 28 -12.37 10.71 11.34
CA PHE A 28 -11.54 10.20 12.44
C PHE A 28 -10.05 10.58 12.33
N ALA A 29 -9.58 10.94 11.14
CA ALA A 29 -8.16 11.17 10.87
C ALA A 29 -7.64 12.40 11.61
N GLY A 30 -8.41 13.50 11.65
CA GLY A 30 -8.03 14.72 12.38
C GLY A 30 -7.89 14.55 13.90
N GLU A 31 -8.50 13.51 14.49
CA GLU A 31 -8.41 13.20 15.93
C GLU A 31 -7.35 12.11 16.26
N SER A 32 -6.64 11.61 15.25
CA SER A 32 -5.73 10.47 15.39
C SER A 32 -4.27 10.92 15.44
N ASP A 33 -3.45 10.33 16.32
CA ASP A 33 -2.00 10.57 16.30
C ASP A 33 -1.34 9.91 15.08
N TYR A 34 -1.89 8.76 14.65
CA TYR A 34 -1.40 7.97 13.50
C TYR A 34 -2.53 7.55 12.57
N VAL A 35 -2.31 7.62 11.26
CA VAL A 35 -3.21 7.07 10.23
C VAL A 35 -2.43 6.08 9.35
N VAL A 36 -2.90 4.85 9.26
CA VAL A 36 -2.11 3.72 8.76
C VAL A 36 -2.83 2.98 7.64
N ARG A 37 -2.19 2.88 6.47
CA ARG A 37 -2.59 1.97 5.40
C ARG A 37 -1.89 0.62 5.61
N PHE A 38 -2.64 -0.48 5.57
CA PHE A 38 -2.13 -1.80 5.95
C PHE A 38 -2.14 -2.86 4.85
N HIS A 39 -2.71 -2.57 3.68
CA HIS A 39 -2.77 -3.49 2.54
C HIS A 39 -3.03 -2.74 1.22
N GLY A 40 -3.09 -3.50 0.12
CA GLY A 40 -3.31 -2.98 -1.23
C GLY A 40 -2.05 -2.29 -1.76
N GLY A 41 -2.24 -1.30 -2.63
CA GLY A 41 -1.18 -0.44 -3.16
C GLY A 41 -1.79 0.82 -3.76
N ASN A 42 -1.19 1.31 -4.85
CA ASN A 42 -1.71 2.46 -5.61
C ASN A 42 -2.97 2.10 -6.44
N ASN A 43 -3.54 0.90 -6.34
CA ASN A 43 -4.79 0.52 -6.99
C ASN A 43 -6.06 0.97 -6.23
N ALA A 44 -5.89 1.49 -5.02
CA ALA A 44 -6.93 2.18 -4.31
C ALA A 44 -6.75 3.69 -4.49
N GLY A 45 -7.83 4.43 -4.35
CA GLY A 45 -7.77 5.87 -4.17
C GLY A 45 -8.86 6.35 -3.24
N HIS A 46 -8.62 7.48 -2.58
CA HIS A 46 -9.63 8.18 -1.81
C HIS A 46 -9.55 9.67 -2.14
N THR A 47 -10.72 10.31 -2.15
CA THR A 47 -10.83 11.75 -2.35
C THR A 47 -11.19 12.39 -1.03
N ILE A 48 -10.40 13.37 -0.61
CA ILE A 48 -10.61 14.13 0.61
C ILE A 48 -10.90 15.58 0.22
N ILE A 49 -11.83 16.21 0.94
CA ILE A 49 -12.15 17.62 0.73
C ILE A 49 -11.98 18.32 2.08
N VAL A 50 -10.93 19.13 2.20
CA VAL A 50 -10.62 19.92 3.40
C VAL A 50 -10.47 21.38 3.00
N ASP A 51 -11.16 22.28 3.71
CA ASP A 51 -11.11 23.73 3.47
C ASP A 51 -11.31 24.13 1.99
N GLY A 52 -12.23 23.46 1.29
CA GLY A 52 -12.51 23.70 -0.12
C GLY A 52 -11.48 23.13 -1.11
N ASN A 53 -10.38 22.53 -0.62
CA ASN A 53 -9.38 21.86 -1.43
C ASN A 53 -9.70 20.37 -1.60
N THR A 54 -9.63 19.89 -2.84
CA THR A 54 -9.80 18.46 -3.14
C THR A 54 -8.45 17.78 -3.31
N PHE A 55 -8.21 16.73 -2.53
CA PHE A 55 -7.02 15.87 -2.57
C PHE A 55 -7.39 14.49 -3.09
N LYS A 56 -6.69 14.01 -4.11
CA LYS A 56 -6.85 12.65 -4.65
C LYS A 56 -5.59 11.85 -4.33
N LEU A 57 -5.70 10.98 -3.33
CA LEU A 57 -4.60 10.19 -2.82
C LEU A 57 -4.80 8.71 -3.17
N HIS A 58 -3.71 7.96 -3.27
CA HIS A 58 -3.68 6.54 -3.61
C HIS A 58 -2.90 5.72 -2.57
N LEU A 59 -1.61 5.99 -2.40
CA LEU A 59 -0.75 5.28 -1.44
C LEU A 59 -0.73 5.97 -0.09
N ILE A 60 -0.66 7.30 -0.08
CA ILE A 60 -0.52 8.06 1.15
C ILE A 60 -1.85 7.99 1.93
N PRO A 61 -1.80 7.62 3.23
CA PRO A 61 -2.99 7.63 4.09
C PRO A 61 -3.65 9.01 4.15
N SER A 62 -4.97 9.01 4.35
CA SER A 62 -5.77 10.23 4.27
C SER A 62 -5.41 11.27 5.34
N GLY A 63 -4.81 10.84 6.44
CA GLY A 63 -4.37 11.70 7.54
C GLY A 63 -3.38 12.79 7.13
N ILE A 64 -2.69 12.64 6.00
CA ILE A 64 -1.64 13.55 5.55
C ILE A 64 -2.15 15.00 5.37
N VAL A 65 -3.43 15.18 5.01
CA VAL A 65 -3.99 16.51 4.72
C VAL A 65 -4.19 17.37 5.96
N TYR A 66 -4.18 16.76 7.14
CA TYR A 66 -4.36 17.46 8.41
C TYR A 66 -3.05 18.00 8.99
N GLY A 67 -1.89 17.59 8.45
CA GLY A 67 -0.56 18.01 8.91
C GLY A 67 -0.14 17.52 10.29
N GLU A 68 -1.08 17.23 11.20
CA GLU A 68 -0.78 16.75 12.55
C GLU A 68 -0.52 15.24 12.63
N PRO A 69 -1.40 14.35 12.13
CA PRO A 69 -1.23 12.90 12.23
C PRO A 69 0.00 12.41 11.47
N MET A 70 0.71 11.43 12.03
CA MET A 70 1.73 10.70 11.30
C MET A 70 1.07 9.69 10.36
N SER A 71 1.24 9.88 9.05
CA SER A 71 0.77 8.93 8.04
C SER A 71 1.76 7.77 7.89
N ILE A 72 1.28 6.53 7.94
CA ILE A 72 2.10 5.33 7.84
C ILE A 72 1.61 4.41 6.72
N ILE A 73 2.54 4.02 5.84
CA ILE A 73 2.37 2.92 4.88
C ILE A 73 2.98 1.65 5.50
N GLY A 74 2.13 0.71 5.91
CA GLY A 74 2.53 -0.52 6.59
C GLY A 74 3.16 -1.57 5.67
N ASN A 75 3.76 -2.60 6.27
CA ASN A 75 4.47 -3.67 5.56
C ASN A 75 3.55 -4.59 4.70
N GLY A 76 2.24 -4.49 4.89
CA GLY A 76 1.26 -5.19 4.05
C GLY A 76 0.99 -4.50 2.71
N VAL A 77 1.41 -3.24 2.53
CA VAL A 77 1.21 -2.47 1.29
C VAL A 77 2.29 -2.83 0.26
N VAL A 78 1.91 -2.86 -1.02
CA VAL A 78 2.82 -2.88 -2.17
C VAL A 78 2.97 -1.46 -2.71
N VAL A 79 4.21 -0.97 -2.81
CA VAL A 79 4.55 0.44 -3.04
C VAL A 79 5.22 0.59 -4.40
N ASP A 80 4.61 1.38 -5.27
CA ASP A 80 5.29 1.91 -6.46
C ASP A 80 6.07 3.17 -6.04
N PRO A 81 7.42 3.15 -6.05
CA PRO A 81 8.22 4.28 -5.60
C PRO A 81 8.01 5.53 -6.44
N LYS A 82 7.78 5.38 -7.75
CA LYS A 82 7.49 6.51 -8.64
C LYS A 82 6.15 7.14 -8.24
N ALA A 83 5.10 6.32 -8.12
CA ALA A 83 3.78 6.81 -7.73
C ALA A 83 3.80 7.49 -6.36
N LEU A 84 4.57 6.96 -5.40
CA LEU A 84 4.72 7.57 -4.08
C LEU A 84 5.43 8.93 -4.15
N LEU A 85 6.53 9.04 -4.92
CA LEU A 85 7.24 10.31 -5.11
C LEU A 85 6.36 11.36 -5.79
N ASP A 86 5.61 10.96 -6.83
CA ASP A 86 4.65 11.82 -7.52
C ASP A 86 3.57 12.32 -6.54
N GLU A 87 3.07 11.45 -5.66
CA GLU A 87 2.06 11.80 -4.65
C GLU A 87 2.61 12.69 -3.53
N ILE A 88 3.86 12.47 -3.09
CA ILE A 88 4.58 13.34 -2.15
C ILE A 88 4.77 14.74 -2.73
N ALA A 89 5.17 14.83 -4.00
CA ALA A 89 5.32 16.12 -4.70
C ALA A 89 3.96 16.83 -4.79
N TYR A 90 2.91 16.11 -5.18
CA TYR A 90 1.55 16.64 -5.28
C TYR A 90 1.04 17.27 -3.97
N VAL A 91 1.24 16.60 -2.82
CA VAL A 91 0.80 17.18 -1.53
C VAL A 91 1.64 18.39 -1.12
N LYS A 92 2.94 18.40 -1.44
CA LYS A 92 3.83 19.54 -1.20
C LYS A 92 3.44 20.76 -2.02
N ASP A 93 3.11 20.58 -3.30
CA ASP A 93 2.62 21.64 -4.18
C ASP A 93 1.29 22.25 -3.71
N LYS A 94 0.53 21.48 -2.92
CA LYS A 94 -0.69 21.93 -2.25
C LYS A 94 -0.44 22.57 -0.88
N GLY A 95 0.82 22.79 -0.50
CA GLY A 95 1.20 23.47 0.74
C GLY A 95 1.28 22.57 1.98
N ILE A 96 1.17 21.24 1.82
CA ILE A 96 1.29 20.30 2.92
C ILE A 96 2.75 19.84 3.05
N ASN A 97 3.32 19.98 4.25
CA ASN A 97 4.58 19.32 4.58
C ASN A 97 4.29 17.89 5.10
N PRO A 98 4.59 16.83 4.33
CA PRO A 98 4.10 15.50 4.66
C PRO A 98 4.80 14.87 5.87
N LYS A 99 4.05 14.58 6.94
CA LYS A 99 4.45 13.66 8.00
C LYS A 99 4.16 12.22 7.57
N LEU A 100 5.14 11.57 6.96
CA LEU A 100 4.99 10.24 6.35
C LEU A 100 6.10 9.28 6.80
N MET A 101 5.71 8.03 7.07
CA MET A 101 6.61 6.88 7.20
C MET A 101 6.14 5.75 6.31
N VAL A 102 7.10 5.03 5.73
CA VAL A 102 6.93 3.87 4.85
C VAL A 102 7.68 2.71 5.48
N SER A 103 7.03 1.57 5.58
CA SER A 103 7.67 0.38 6.12
C SER A 103 8.86 -0.03 5.27
N ASP A 104 10.01 -0.22 5.91
CA ASP A 104 11.20 -0.87 5.38
C ASP A 104 10.92 -2.26 4.78
N ARG A 105 9.84 -2.92 5.25
CA ARG A 105 9.39 -4.25 4.82
C ARG A 105 8.26 -4.25 3.79
N ALA A 106 7.73 -3.08 3.40
CA ALA A 106 6.77 -2.98 2.29
C ALA A 106 7.43 -3.45 0.98
N HIS A 107 6.67 -4.15 0.13
CA HIS A 107 7.19 -4.67 -1.13
C HIS A 107 7.12 -3.63 -2.24
N VAL A 108 8.06 -3.67 -3.18
CA VAL A 108 8.22 -2.68 -4.24
C VAL A 108 7.56 -3.18 -5.53
N ILE A 109 6.69 -2.36 -6.10
CA ILE A 109 6.18 -2.55 -7.46
C ILE A 109 7.30 -2.15 -8.44
N MET A 110 7.59 -3.03 -9.38
CA MET A 110 8.67 -2.86 -10.37
C MET A 110 8.06 -2.75 -11.77
N PRO A 111 8.75 -2.19 -12.77
CA PRO A 111 8.18 -2.00 -14.10
C PRO A 111 7.73 -3.31 -14.74
N TYR A 112 8.49 -4.40 -14.53
CA TYR A 112 8.11 -5.73 -15.01
C TYR A 112 6.83 -6.27 -14.35
N HIS A 113 6.49 -5.84 -13.13
CA HIS A 113 5.22 -6.20 -12.51
C HIS A 113 4.03 -5.55 -13.23
N ILE A 114 4.18 -4.31 -13.69
CA ILE A 114 3.14 -3.60 -14.45
C ILE A 114 2.90 -4.29 -15.80
N VAL A 115 3.98 -4.65 -16.49
CA VAL A 115 3.91 -5.39 -17.77
C VAL A 115 3.26 -6.78 -17.56
N MET A 116 3.70 -7.51 -16.53
CA MET A 116 3.15 -8.81 -16.16
C MET A 116 1.64 -8.76 -15.88
N ASP A 117 1.18 -7.74 -15.17
CA ASP A 117 -0.23 -7.55 -14.81
C ASP A 117 -1.12 -7.39 -16.07
N GLY A 118 -0.63 -6.61 -17.05
CA GLY A 118 -1.28 -6.50 -18.36
C GLY A 118 -1.27 -7.82 -19.15
N ALA A 119 -0.14 -8.50 -19.19
CA ALA A 119 0.02 -9.77 -19.90
C ALA A 119 -0.86 -10.88 -19.31
N LEU A 120 -0.92 -11.01 -17.98
CA LEU A 120 -1.79 -11.96 -17.28
C LEU A 120 -3.26 -11.67 -17.53
N SER A 121 -3.68 -10.41 -17.47
CA SER A 121 -5.05 -10.02 -17.76
C SER A 121 -5.46 -10.41 -19.18
N GLY A 122 -4.56 -10.23 -20.16
CA GLY A 122 -4.79 -10.66 -21.54
C GLY A 122 -4.91 -12.18 -21.67
N HIS A 123 -4.04 -12.93 -20.98
CA HIS A 123 -4.05 -14.39 -20.97
C HIS A 123 -5.31 -14.99 -20.33
N GLN A 124 -5.79 -14.40 -19.23
CA GLN A 124 -6.98 -14.88 -18.51
C GLN A 124 -8.30 -14.63 -19.26
N GLY A 125 -8.33 -13.67 -20.20
CA GLY A 125 -9.50 -13.34 -20.99
C GLY A 125 -10.72 -13.04 -20.11
N ASN A 126 -11.82 -13.77 -20.33
CA ASN A 126 -13.09 -13.56 -19.61
C ASN A 126 -13.02 -13.85 -18.09
N LEU A 127 -11.97 -14.53 -17.63
CA LEU A 127 -11.74 -14.80 -16.20
C LEU A 127 -10.83 -13.75 -15.54
N ALA A 128 -10.36 -12.75 -16.29
CA ALA A 128 -9.54 -11.69 -15.73
C ALA A 128 -10.29 -10.88 -14.67
N ALA A 129 -9.62 -10.56 -13.57
CA ALA A 129 -10.20 -9.84 -12.42
C ALA A 129 -10.52 -8.35 -12.68
N GLY A 130 -10.26 -7.84 -13.90
CA GLY A 130 -10.38 -6.41 -14.20
C GLY A 130 -9.28 -5.59 -13.51
N SER A 131 -8.02 -6.03 -13.62
CA SER A 131 -6.88 -5.38 -12.97
C SER A 131 -6.74 -3.90 -13.32
N THR A 132 -6.28 -3.10 -12.35
CA THR A 132 -5.92 -1.69 -12.55
C THR A 132 -4.66 -1.50 -13.39
N ARG A 133 -3.97 -2.58 -13.79
CA ARG A 133 -2.70 -2.58 -14.53
C ARG A 133 -1.62 -1.76 -13.81
N ARG A 134 -1.55 -1.94 -12.49
CA ARG A 134 -0.57 -1.27 -11.62
C ARG A 134 0.44 -2.23 -11.00
N GLY A 135 0.46 -3.50 -11.42
CA GLY A 135 1.42 -4.48 -10.94
C GLY A 135 1.10 -5.08 -9.57
N ILE A 136 -0.12 -4.90 -9.07
CA ILE A 136 -0.51 -5.33 -7.71
C ILE A 136 -0.40 -6.84 -7.55
N ALA A 137 -1.09 -7.59 -8.41
CA ALA A 137 -1.13 -9.05 -8.31
C ALA A 137 0.27 -9.68 -8.48
N PRO A 138 1.08 -9.29 -9.48
CA PRO A 138 2.44 -9.81 -9.62
C PRO A 138 3.33 -9.56 -8.40
N VAL A 139 3.25 -8.40 -7.74
CA VAL A 139 4.08 -8.11 -6.56
C VAL A 139 3.66 -8.94 -5.35
N TYR A 140 2.35 -9.14 -5.14
CA TYR A 140 1.87 -10.06 -4.12
C TYR A 140 2.27 -11.51 -4.41
N ALA A 141 2.28 -11.92 -5.69
CA ALA A 141 2.79 -13.23 -6.08
C ALA A 141 4.29 -13.37 -5.77
N ASP A 142 5.10 -12.38 -6.13
CA ASP A 142 6.54 -12.36 -5.83
C ASP A 142 6.83 -12.38 -4.32
N LYS A 143 6.02 -11.70 -3.51
CA LYS A 143 6.04 -11.81 -2.05
C LYS A 143 5.84 -13.26 -1.59
N MET A 144 4.87 -13.97 -2.17
CA MET A 144 4.55 -15.36 -1.81
C MET A 144 5.58 -16.36 -2.36
N PHE A 145 6.15 -16.11 -3.54
CA PHE A 145 7.27 -16.90 -4.06
C PHE A 145 8.57 -16.66 -3.29
N ARG A 146 8.67 -15.54 -2.56
CA ARG A 146 9.87 -15.02 -1.87
C ARG A 146 10.92 -14.50 -2.86
N ASN A 147 10.46 -13.97 -3.99
CA ASN A 147 11.26 -13.28 -5.00
C ASN A 147 11.19 -11.75 -4.86
N GLY A 148 10.26 -11.26 -4.03
CA GLY A 148 9.97 -9.84 -3.92
C GLY A 148 11.12 -8.98 -3.39
N ILE A 149 11.17 -7.74 -3.88
CA ILE A 149 12.06 -6.67 -3.43
C ILE A 149 11.29 -5.77 -2.47
N ARG A 150 11.92 -5.36 -1.37
CA ARG A 150 11.32 -4.52 -0.33
C ARG A 150 11.94 -3.12 -0.32
N MET A 151 11.26 -2.16 0.29
CA MET A 151 11.71 -0.76 0.34
C MET A 151 13.14 -0.60 0.88
N ILE A 152 13.51 -1.36 1.92
CA ILE A 152 14.87 -1.34 2.47
C ILE A 152 15.93 -1.78 1.47
N ASP A 153 15.59 -2.70 0.56
CA ASP A 153 16.55 -3.24 -0.39
C ASP A 153 17.00 -2.14 -1.37
N LEU A 154 16.14 -1.18 -1.72
CA LEU A 154 16.49 -0.04 -2.59
C LEU A 154 17.57 0.87 -2.01
N LEU A 155 17.83 0.78 -0.70
CA LEU A 155 18.89 1.54 -0.02
C LEU A 155 20.23 0.80 0.00
N GLU A 156 20.25 -0.47 -0.42
CA GLU A 156 21.40 -1.37 -0.38
C GLU A 156 21.74 -1.84 -1.81
N PRO A 157 22.58 -1.09 -2.56
CA PRO A 157 22.76 -1.29 -4.01
C PRO A 157 23.13 -2.71 -4.43
N ASP A 158 24.02 -3.37 -3.67
CA ASP A 158 24.46 -4.74 -3.97
C ASP A 158 23.31 -5.75 -3.79
N VAL A 159 22.56 -5.61 -2.70
CA VAL A 159 21.38 -6.45 -2.40
C VAL A 159 20.27 -6.20 -3.42
N PHE A 160 20.03 -4.94 -3.79
CA PHE A 160 19.05 -4.58 -4.79
C PHE A 160 19.40 -5.19 -6.14
N ARG A 161 20.65 -5.07 -6.59
CA ARG A 161 21.12 -5.61 -7.87
C ARG A 161 20.94 -7.12 -7.94
N GLU A 162 21.35 -7.85 -6.90
CA GLU A 162 21.21 -9.31 -6.84
C GLU A 162 19.74 -9.75 -6.91
N LYS A 163 18.86 -9.10 -6.14
CA LYS A 163 17.42 -9.43 -6.14
C LYS A 163 16.75 -9.04 -7.46
N LEU A 164 17.13 -7.89 -8.01
CA LEU A 164 16.60 -7.40 -9.29
C LEU A 164 16.94 -8.35 -10.43
N GLU A 165 18.17 -8.86 -10.49
CA GLU A 165 18.58 -9.83 -11.50
C GLU A 165 17.67 -11.08 -11.49
N LYS A 166 17.45 -11.66 -10.30
CA LYS A 166 16.59 -12.84 -10.14
C LYS A 166 15.13 -12.56 -10.49
N GLY A 167 14.55 -11.49 -9.94
CA GLY A 167 13.16 -11.10 -10.18
C GLY A 167 12.91 -10.75 -11.65
N TYR A 168 13.81 -9.96 -12.26
CA TYR A 168 13.75 -9.57 -13.66
C TYR A 168 13.84 -10.78 -14.59
N ALA A 169 14.82 -11.66 -14.41
CA ALA A 169 14.98 -12.85 -15.26
C ALA A 169 13.77 -13.78 -15.18
N PHE A 170 13.23 -13.99 -13.98
CA PHE A 170 12.04 -14.80 -13.75
C PHE A 170 10.80 -14.20 -14.44
N CYS A 171 10.50 -12.92 -14.18
CA CYS A 171 9.36 -12.24 -14.78
C CYS A 171 9.48 -12.15 -16.30
N LYS A 172 10.67 -11.82 -16.82
CA LYS A 172 10.94 -11.77 -18.26
C LYS A 172 10.67 -13.12 -18.93
N GLY A 173 11.13 -14.22 -18.33
CA GLY A 173 10.86 -15.57 -18.84
C GLY A 173 9.38 -15.88 -18.93
N ILE A 174 8.58 -15.50 -17.93
CA ILE A 174 7.12 -15.69 -17.95
C ILE A 174 6.48 -14.80 -19.02
N ILE A 175 6.80 -13.50 -19.03
CA ILE A 175 6.23 -12.52 -19.98
C ILE A 175 6.49 -12.95 -21.43
N GLU A 176 7.75 -13.23 -21.76
CA GLU A 176 8.16 -13.47 -23.15
C GLU A 176 7.87 -14.89 -23.62
N LYS A 177 8.18 -15.90 -22.81
CA LYS A 177 8.10 -17.31 -23.24
C LYS A 177 6.76 -17.97 -22.95
N THR A 178 6.07 -17.53 -21.90
CA THR A 178 4.79 -18.14 -21.49
C THR A 178 3.60 -17.32 -21.98
N LEU A 179 3.67 -15.99 -21.83
CA LEU A 179 2.57 -15.08 -22.17
C LEU A 179 2.68 -14.49 -23.58
N ASN A 180 3.81 -14.72 -24.28
CA ASN A 180 4.07 -14.21 -25.62
C ASN A 180 3.88 -12.68 -25.73
N GLN A 181 4.39 -11.95 -24.73
CA GLN A 181 4.43 -10.47 -24.69
C GLN A 181 5.88 -9.99 -24.62
N SER A 182 6.15 -8.69 -24.82
CA SER A 182 7.49 -8.13 -24.71
C SER A 182 7.74 -7.46 -23.35
N LEU A 183 8.98 -7.53 -22.86
CA LEU A 183 9.47 -6.69 -21.77
C LEU A 183 10.57 -5.76 -22.32
N ASP A 184 10.15 -4.57 -22.76
CA ASP A 184 11.01 -3.60 -23.44
C ASP A 184 11.67 -2.60 -22.48
N ILE A 185 12.08 -3.06 -21.30
CA ILE A 185 12.76 -2.24 -20.28
C ILE A 185 13.98 -3.01 -19.80
N SER A 186 15.16 -2.39 -19.85
CA SER A 186 16.39 -3.07 -19.45
C SER A 186 16.55 -3.15 -17.93
N MET A 187 17.24 -4.18 -17.44
CA MET A 187 17.51 -4.33 -16.01
C MET A 187 18.33 -3.17 -15.44
N ASP A 188 19.33 -2.68 -16.19
CA ASP A 188 20.17 -1.57 -15.75
C ASP A 188 19.37 -0.25 -15.65
N GLU A 189 18.47 0.01 -16.60
CA GLU A 189 17.57 1.17 -16.52
C GLU A 189 16.67 1.12 -15.28
N ILE A 190 16.13 -0.06 -14.94
CA ILE A 190 15.37 -0.26 -13.71
C ILE A 190 16.25 -0.01 -12.49
N PHE A 191 17.47 -0.58 -12.49
CA PHE A 191 18.40 -0.46 -11.38
C PHE A 191 18.74 1.00 -11.09
N ASP A 192 19.14 1.77 -12.10
CA ASP A 192 19.54 3.17 -11.94
C ASP A 192 18.36 4.03 -11.46
N THR A 193 17.20 3.87 -12.11
CA THR A 193 15.99 4.64 -11.79
C THR A 193 15.49 4.36 -10.38
N TYR A 194 15.41 3.09 -9.98
CA TYR A 194 14.85 2.70 -8.69
C TYR A 194 15.84 2.89 -7.54
N SER A 195 17.15 2.90 -7.82
CA SER A 195 18.16 3.32 -6.85
C SER A 195 18.02 4.80 -6.51
N ASP A 196 17.82 5.66 -7.52
CA ASP A 196 17.52 7.09 -7.31
C ASP A 196 16.23 7.29 -6.50
N TYR A 197 15.17 6.56 -6.84
CA TYR A 197 13.92 6.59 -6.06
C TYR A 197 14.14 6.17 -4.59
N GLY A 198 14.92 5.11 -4.37
CA GLY A 198 15.32 4.68 -3.03
C GLY A 198 15.99 5.82 -2.24
N GLN A 199 16.97 6.50 -2.83
CA GLN A 199 17.65 7.63 -2.18
C GLN A 199 16.70 8.79 -1.86
N LYS A 200 15.80 9.15 -2.79
CA LYS A 200 14.79 10.20 -2.56
C LYS A 200 13.79 9.84 -1.46
N LEU A 201 13.52 8.54 -1.28
CA LEU A 201 12.59 8.03 -0.27
C LEU A 201 13.24 7.69 1.07
N LYS A 202 14.58 7.71 1.16
CA LYS A 202 15.36 7.24 2.32
C LYS A 202 14.87 7.79 3.66
N THR A 203 14.51 9.07 3.73
CA THR A 203 14.06 9.72 4.98
C THR A 203 12.65 9.29 5.41
N TYR A 204 11.87 8.70 4.52
CA TYR A 204 10.53 8.19 4.81
C TYR A 204 10.56 6.68 5.14
N ILE A 205 11.66 5.96 4.94
CA ILE A 205 11.72 4.51 5.18
C ILE A 205 12.09 4.22 6.64
N HIS A 206 11.20 3.52 7.37
CA HIS A 206 11.35 3.24 8.81
C HIS A 206 10.87 1.83 9.19
N ASP A 207 11.31 1.33 10.35
CA ASP A 207 10.66 0.18 11.00
C ASP A 207 9.32 0.63 11.62
N THR A 208 8.26 0.59 10.81
CA THR A 208 6.93 1.05 11.19
C THR A 208 6.28 0.19 12.27
N SER A 209 6.64 -1.10 12.38
CA SER A 209 6.11 -1.99 13.41
C SER A 209 6.56 -1.52 14.80
N VAL A 210 7.84 -1.16 14.95
CA VAL A 210 8.37 -0.63 16.20
C VAL A 210 7.75 0.73 16.54
N VAL A 211 7.53 1.59 15.54
CA VAL A 211 6.86 2.89 15.73
C VAL A 211 5.44 2.69 16.24
N LEU A 212 4.64 1.86 15.59
CA LEU A 212 3.25 1.59 15.97
C LEU A 212 3.14 0.91 17.34
N TYR A 213 4.05 -0.01 17.65
CA TYR A 213 4.13 -0.62 18.97
C TYR A 213 4.38 0.42 20.06
N LYS A 214 5.36 1.31 19.88
CA LYS A 214 5.66 2.39 20.84
C LYS A 214 4.51 3.38 20.97
N ALA A 215 3.85 3.72 19.87
CA ALA A 215 2.65 4.56 19.86
C ALA A 215 1.53 3.93 20.71
N HIS A 216 1.21 2.66 20.45
CA HIS A 216 0.22 1.93 21.24
C HIS A 216 0.59 1.90 22.74
N LYS A 217 1.85 1.58 23.08
CA LYS A 217 2.30 1.54 24.49
C LYS A 217 2.30 2.90 25.19
N SER A 218 2.35 4.00 24.45
CA SER A 218 2.26 5.36 24.98
C SER A 218 0.84 5.94 24.98
N GLY A 219 -0.18 5.12 24.69
CA GLY A 219 -1.57 5.57 24.73
C GLY A 219 -2.00 6.41 23.52
N LYS A 220 -1.21 6.43 22.44
CA LYS A 220 -1.49 7.19 21.22
C LYS A 220 -2.61 6.58 20.40
N SER A 221 -3.45 7.40 19.78
CA SER A 221 -4.55 6.94 18.93
C SER A 221 -4.04 6.51 17.55
N ILE A 222 -4.55 5.38 17.06
CA ILE A 222 -4.16 4.81 15.76
C ILE A 222 -5.43 4.52 14.94
N LEU A 223 -5.50 5.09 13.75
CA LEU A 223 -6.54 4.82 12.78
C LEU A 223 -5.99 3.97 11.64
N PHE A 224 -6.55 2.77 11.43
CA PHE A 224 -6.27 1.96 10.26
C PHE A 224 -7.27 2.26 9.15
N GLU A 225 -6.74 2.65 8.01
CA GLU A 225 -7.48 2.94 6.78
C GLU A 225 -7.44 1.71 5.87
N GLY A 226 -8.59 1.06 5.68
CA GLY A 226 -8.76 -0.02 4.73
C GLY A 226 -8.95 0.50 3.31
N ALA A 227 -8.36 -0.20 2.35
CA ALA A 227 -8.60 0.00 0.92
C ALA A 227 -9.60 -1.05 0.40
N GLN A 228 -10.23 -0.79 -0.75
CA GLN A 228 -11.22 -1.71 -1.34
C GLN A 228 -12.33 -2.10 -0.34
N GLY A 229 -13.02 -3.22 -0.55
CA GLY A 229 -14.04 -3.75 0.35
C GLY A 229 -14.00 -5.27 0.40
N ILE A 230 -14.68 -5.85 1.40
CA ILE A 230 -14.64 -7.29 1.71
C ILE A 230 -15.00 -8.20 0.51
N SER A 231 -15.86 -7.75 -0.39
CA SER A 231 -16.22 -8.53 -1.60
C SER A 231 -15.08 -8.64 -2.62
N LEU A 232 -14.03 -7.83 -2.47
CA LEU A 232 -12.79 -7.89 -3.25
C LEU A 232 -11.63 -8.55 -2.46
N ASP A 233 -11.88 -9.07 -1.26
CA ASP A 233 -10.85 -9.82 -0.51
C ASP A 233 -10.40 -11.05 -1.31
N VAL A 234 -9.10 -11.35 -1.31
CA VAL A 234 -8.56 -12.49 -2.06
C VAL A 234 -9.09 -13.85 -1.56
N ASP A 235 -9.39 -13.96 -0.27
CA ASP A 235 -9.88 -15.20 0.36
C ASP A 235 -11.40 -15.20 0.53
N HIS A 236 -12.00 -14.05 0.80
CA HIS A 236 -13.42 -13.94 1.18
C HIS A 236 -14.31 -13.29 0.12
N GLY A 237 -13.72 -12.76 -0.95
CA GLY A 237 -14.44 -12.09 -2.03
C GLY A 237 -14.94 -13.05 -3.11
N VAL A 238 -15.42 -12.47 -4.22
CA VAL A 238 -15.93 -13.23 -5.38
C VAL A 238 -14.76 -13.64 -6.29
N TYR A 239 -13.96 -14.61 -5.86
CA TYR A 239 -12.81 -15.10 -6.62
C TYR A 239 -13.22 -15.67 -8.01
N PRO A 240 -12.50 -15.36 -9.10
CA PRO A 240 -11.22 -14.65 -9.18
C PRO A 240 -11.33 -13.11 -9.29
N TYR A 241 -12.53 -12.53 -9.23
CA TYR A 241 -12.78 -11.09 -9.41
C TYR A 241 -12.51 -10.28 -8.14
N THR A 242 -11.31 -10.44 -7.58
CA THR A 242 -10.86 -9.87 -6.31
C THR A 242 -9.57 -9.07 -6.49
N THR A 243 -9.14 -8.34 -5.45
CA THR A 243 -7.74 -7.90 -5.34
C THR A 243 -6.88 -9.06 -4.85
N SER A 244 -5.55 -8.86 -4.79
CA SER A 244 -4.57 -9.87 -4.35
C SER A 244 -4.11 -9.68 -2.90
N SER A 245 -4.87 -8.92 -2.12
CA SER A 245 -4.61 -8.66 -0.69
C SER A 245 -5.86 -8.90 0.14
N ASN A 246 -5.71 -9.20 1.42
CA ASN A 246 -6.87 -9.21 2.32
C ASN A 246 -7.31 -7.79 2.66
N THR A 247 -8.60 -7.55 2.47
CA THR A 247 -9.31 -6.31 2.84
C THR A 247 -10.01 -6.46 4.19
N ALA A 248 -10.13 -7.69 4.70
CA ALA A 248 -10.66 -7.97 6.03
C ALA A 248 -9.86 -7.28 7.14
N ALA A 249 -10.56 -6.82 8.18
CA ALA A 249 -9.96 -6.12 9.31
C ALA A 249 -8.86 -6.93 10.02
N GLY A 250 -8.93 -8.27 9.98
CA GLY A 250 -7.90 -9.14 10.55
C GLY A 250 -6.50 -8.91 9.95
N HIS A 251 -6.41 -8.41 8.72
CA HIS A 251 -5.13 -8.21 8.03
C HIS A 251 -4.27 -7.10 8.65
N ILE A 252 -4.79 -6.27 9.55
CA ILE A 252 -3.96 -5.26 10.23
C ILE A 252 -2.73 -5.89 10.91
N SER A 253 -2.89 -7.10 11.48
CA SER A 253 -1.81 -7.71 12.26
C SER A 253 -0.67 -8.14 11.37
N THR A 254 -0.99 -8.78 10.25
CA THR A 254 0.00 -9.18 9.24
C THR A 254 0.52 -7.99 8.44
N GLY A 255 -0.30 -6.95 8.26
CA GLY A 255 0.02 -5.77 7.44
C GLY A 255 0.77 -4.67 8.17
N THR A 256 0.85 -4.71 9.51
CA THR A 256 1.45 -3.62 10.31
C THR A 256 2.25 -4.08 11.54
N GLY A 257 2.09 -5.33 11.99
CA GLY A 257 2.67 -5.82 13.24
C GLY A 257 1.87 -5.48 14.51
N VAL A 258 0.72 -4.80 14.39
CA VAL A 258 -0.15 -4.48 15.54
C VAL A 258 -1.10 -5.63 15.85
N SER A 259 -1.19 -6.03 17.11
CA SER A 259 -2.02 -7.16 17.53
C SER A 259 -3.52 -6.85 17.40
N PHE A 260 -4.27 -7.78 16.82
CA PHE A 260 -5.72 -7.65 16.65
C PHE A 260 -6.47 -7.60 17.99
N ARG A 261 -5.84 -8.05 19.09
CA ARG A 261 -6.43 -8.02 20.44
C ARG A 261 -6.48 -6.60 21.01
N ASP A 262 -5.72 -5.67 20.44
CA ASP A 262 -5.59 -4.30 20.94
C ASP A 262 -6.56 -3.33 20.23
N ILE A 263 -7.51 -3.85 19.44
CA ILE A 263 -8.46 -3.06 18.66
C ILE A 263 -9.70 -2.73 19.47
N ASP A 264 -10.01 -1.44 19.61
CA ASP A 264 -11.19 -0.99 20.33
C ASP A 264 -12.45 -0.99 19.46
N ARG A 265 -12.31 -0.62 18.18
CA ARG A 265 -13.47 -0.42 17.30
C ARG A 265 -13.16 -0.76 15.85
N ILE A 266 -14.06 -1.55 15.26
CA ILE A 266 -14.09 -1.83 13.82
C ILE A 266 -15.33 -1.17 13.23
N ILE A 267 -15.14 -0.41 12.15
CA ILE A 267 -16.18 0.33 11.46
C ILE A 267 -16.28 -0.23 10.04
N GLY A 268 -17.34 -0.99 9.78
CA GLY A 268 -17.71 -1.43 8.44
C GLY A 268 -18.54 -0.37 7.74
N VAL A 269 -18.07 0.10 6.58
CA VAL A 269 -18.76 1.13 5.78
C VAL A 269 -19.55 0.46 4.67
N THR A 270 -20.85 0.77 4.58
CA THR A 270 -21.78 0.29 3.56
C THR A 270 -22.42 1.47 2.82
N LYS A 271 -22.70 1.31 1.53
CA LYS A 271 -23.54 2.23 0.75
C LYS A 271 -24.99 1.75 0.73
N ALA A 272 -25.92 2.71 0.83
CA ALA A 272 -27.38 2.49 0.79
C ALA A 272 -27.88 2.11 -0.61
#